data_AF-A0A7C5P694-F1
#
_entry.id   AF-A0A7C5P694-F1
#
_cell.length_a   1.000
_cell.length_b   1.000
_cell.length_c   1.000
_cell.angle_alpha   90.00
_cell.angle_beta   90.00
_cell.angle_gamma   90.00
#
_symmetry.space_group_name_H-M   'P 1'
#
loop_
_entity.id
_entity.type
_entity.pdbx_description
1 polymer ?
#
loop_
_entity_poly.entity_id
_entity_poly.type
_entity_poly.pdbx_seq_one_letter_code
_entity_poly.pdbx_strand_id
1 'polypeptide(L)'
;MMLTLGTLMAAWGETTPQHGLVGLRPLPITAEQASKGNHGGSWAGCPTFDAQKGNYPFCAEHVDVIMGWLDGDFKTKRMFFEYYWGLDAGRDDLDPQKNLLIKTIRGWEAKGGKIEHILICREYDLAIHRGYPDAQPGPFKEDTRILFGKDVDDIRALFRNAHKAGLTKHDNYKLIQMVQHPTFFADDQRFLPILRKVDGIAYECHQFNRHWPLETGWSAPEKVVRGAKWT
;
A
#
# COMPACT_ATOMS: atom_id res chain seq x y z
N MET A 1 -48.52 47.38 -32.36
CA MET A 1 -48.32 45.93 -32.24
C MET A 1 -46.86 45.72 -31.87
N MET A 2 -46.62 45.27 -30.64
CA MET A 2 -45.32 45.27 -29.96
C MET A 2 -44.67 43.89 -30.14
N LEU A 3 -43.47 43.83 -30.70
CA LEU A 3 -42.65 42.62 -30.82
C LEU A 3 -41.68 42.58 -29.64
N THR A 4 -41.85 41.59 -28.77
CA THR A 4 -40.89 41.21 -27.72
C THR A 4 -39.78 40.36 -28.33
N LEU A 5 -38.55 40.87 -28.32
CA LEU A 5 -37.35 40.10 -28.66
C LEU A 5 -36.92 39.27 -27.43
N GLY A 6 -37.09 37.96 -27.51
CA GLY A 6 -36.54 37.00 -26.55
C GLY A 6 -35.02 36.88 -26.74
N THR A 7 -34.27 37.05 -25.65
CA THR A 7 -32.83 36.78 -25.63
C THR A 7 -32.62 35.37 -25.09
N LEU A 8 -32.04 34.49 -25.91
CA LEU A 8 -31.46 33.22 -25.45
C LEU A 8 -30.33 33.52 -24.46
N MET A 9 -30.35 32.89 -23.30
CA MET A 9 -29.12 32.51 -22.61
C MET A 9 -29.24 31.05 -22.16
N ALA A 10 -28.51 30.19 -22.87
CA ALA A 10 -28.11 28.90 -22.34
C ALA A 10 -27.06 29.18 -21.25
N ALA A 11 -27.38 28.83 -20.00
CA ALA A 11 -26.39 28.67 -18.96
C ALA A 11 -26.34 27.18 -18.61
N TRP A 12 -25.36 26.50 -19.21
CA TRP A 12 -24.90 25.21 -18.71
C TRP A 12 -24.28 25.48 -17.34
N GLY A 13 -24.96 25.05 -16.29
CA GLY A 13 -24.42 25.11 -14.93
C GLY A 13 -23.21 24.18 -14.83
N GLU A 14 -22.01 24.78 -14.83
CA GLU A 14 -20.79 24.11 -14.37
C GLU A 14 -20.93 23.84 -12.87
N THR A 15 -21.23 22.60 -12.49
CA THR A 15 -20.99 22.15 -11.11
C THR A 15 -19.55 21.65 -11.02
N THR A 16 -18.63 22.56 -10.73
CA THR A 16 -17.25 22.22 -10.35
C THR A 16 -17.29 21.47 -9.01
N PRO A 17 -16.79 20.23 -8.90
CA PRO A 17 -16.71 19.56 -7.60
C PRO A 17 -15.77 20.35 -6.68
N GLN A 18 -16.29 20.83 -5.55
CA GLN A 18 -15.61 21.75 -4.64
C GLN A 18 -14.51 21.11 -3.77
N HIS A 19 -14.24 19.81 -3.98
CA HIS A 19 -13.27 19.02 -3.24
C HIS A 19 -12.98 17.74 -4.02
N GLY A 20 -11.72 17.30 -4.03
CA GLY A 20 -11.36 15.96 -4.50
C GLY A 20 -12.14 14.94 -3.68
N LEU A 21 -12.88 14.05 -4.34
CA LEU A 21 -13.58 12.97 -3.67
C LEU A 21 -12.53 12.01 -3.08
N VAL A 22 -12.13 12.24 -1.82
CA VAL A 22 -11.44 11.23 -1.04
C VAL A 22 -12.47 10.13 -0.81
N GLY A 23 -12.39 9.07 -1.60
CA GLY A 23 -13.25 7.91 -1.46
C GLY A 23 -12.98 7.23 -0.14
N LEU A 24 -13.88 7.38 0.84
CA LEU A 24 -13.86 6.56 2.05
C LEU A 24 -14.27 5.13 1.65
N ARG A 25 -13.31 4.21 1.74
CA ARG A 25 -13.54 2.80 1.41
C ARG A 25 -14.23 2.11 2.60
N PRO A 26 -15.36 1.40 2.39
CA PRO A 26 -15.89 0.50 3.40
C PRO A 26 -14.90 -0.64 3.64
N LEU A 27 -14.89 -1.21 4.83
CA LEU A 27 -14.01 -2.35 5.10
C LEU A 27 -14.62 -3.65 4.53
N PRO A 28 -13.80 -4.55 3.95
CA PRO A 28 -14.23 -5.86 3.44
C PRO A 28 -14.47 -6.86 4.57
N ILE A 29 -15.21 -6.45 5.60
CA ILE A 29 -15.39 -7.24 6.81
C ILE A 29 -16.88 -7.32 7.16
N THR A 30 -17.32 -8.44 7.71
CA THR A 30 -18.65 -8.57 8.30
C THR A 30 -18.75 -7.74 9.58
N ALA A 31 -19.97 -7.46 10.05
CA ALA A 31 -20.17 -6.80 11.34
C ALA A 31 -19.51 -7.58 12.51
N GLU A 32 -19.50 -8.92 12.41
CA GLU A 32 -18.83 -9.79 13.39
C GLU A 32 -17.30 -9.69 13.33
N GLN A 33 -16.73 -9.52 12.14
CA GLN A 33 -15.29 -9.31 11.98
C GLN A 33 -14.88 -7.90 12.44
N ALA A 34 -15.73 -6.90 12.20
CA ALA A 34 -15.53 -5.53 12.64
C ALA A 34 -15.40 -5.41 14.16
N SER A 35 -16.19 -6.18 14.92
CA SER A 35 -16.19 -6.15 16.39
C SER A 35 -14.99 -6.85 17.05
N LYS A 36 -14.31 -7.76 16.32
CA LYS A 36 -13.17 -8.53 16.85
C LYS A 36 -11.86 -7.75 16.96
N GLY A 37 -11.81 -6.59 16.30
CA GLY A 37 -10.65 -5.70 16.27
C GLY A 37 -9.48 -6.25 15.45
N ASN A 38 -8.91 -5.40 14.61
CA ASN A 38 -7.64 -5.67 13.94
C ASN A 38 -6.98 -4.34 13.54
N HIS A 39 -5.66 -4.31 13.28
CA HIS A 39 -4.92 -3.10 12.85
C HIS A 39 -5.41 -1.77 13.50
N GLY A 40 -5.24 -1.62 14.82
CA GLY A 40 -5.52 -0.36 15.53
C GLY A 40 -6.78 -0.32 16.39
N GLY A 41 -7.62 -1.36 16.36
CA GLY A 41 -8.76 -1.47 17.28
C GLY A 41 -9.99 -2.13 16.66
N SER A 42 -11.13 -2.03 17.35
CA SER A 42 -12.44 -2.44 16.83
C SER A 42 -12.91 -1.49 15.74
N TRP A 43 -13.46 -2.05 14.67
CA TRP A 43 -14.07 -1.32 13.56
C TRP A 43 -15.60 -1.37 13.63
N ALA A 44 -16.17 -1.74 14.78
CA ALA A 44 -17.61 -1.82 14.97
C ALA A 44 -18.28 -0.47 14.61
N GLY A 45 -19.35 -0.54 13.81
CA GLY A 45 -20.05 0.64 13.30
C GLY A 45 -19.52 1.17 11.96
N CYS A 46 -18.38 0.69 11.47
CA CYS A 46 -17.93 1.00 10.11
C CYS A 46 -18.78 0.24 9.07
N PRO A 47 -19.15 0.88 7.94
CA PRO A 47 -19.89 0.21 6.87
C PRO A 47 -19.11 -0.95 6.24
N THR A 48 -19.81 -2.04 5.92
CA THR A 48 -19.27 -3.21 5.18
C THR A 48 -19.40 -3.02 3.67
N PHE A 49 -18.70 -3.83 2.87
CA PHE A 49 -18.90 -3.85 1.41
C PHE A 49 -20.34 -4.14 1.01
N ASP A 50 -20.98 -5.16 1.58
CA ASP A 50 -22.36 -5.49 1.21
C ASP A 50 -23.32 -4.32 1.49
N ALA A 51 -23.09 -3.59 2.58
CA ALA A 51 -23.89 -2.41 2.92
C ALA A 51 -23.63 -1.20 2.00
N GLN A 52 -22.51 -1.18 1.29
CA GLN A 52 -22.07 -0.02 0.50
C GLN A 52 -22.00 -0.30 -1.00
N LYS A 53 -22.16 -1.54 -1.44
CA LYS A 53 -22.10 -1.96 -2.84
C LYS A 53 -23.01 -1.08 -3.70
N GLY A 54 -22.47 -0.53 -4.77
CA GLY A 54 -23.16 0.41 -5.68
C GLY A 54 -23.19 1.87 -5.20
N ASN A 55 -22.80 2.19 -3.97
CA ASN A 55 -22.84 3.56 -3.42
C ASN A 55 -21.51 4.34 -3.58
N TYR A 56 -20.48 3.71 -4.15
CA TYR A 56 -19.18 4.34 -4.41
C TYR A 56 -18.72 4.10 -5.87
N PRO A 57 -19.53 4.46 -6.90
CA PRO A 57 -19.28 4.06 -8.29
C PRO A 57 -17.92 4.53 -8.83
N PHE A 58 -17.46 5.72 -8.43
CA PHE A 58 -16.12 6.20 -8.80
C PHE A 58 -15.01 5.30 -8.24
N CYS A 59 -15.07 4.95 -6.96
CA CYS A 59 -14.09 4.04 -6.36
C CYS A 59 -14.18 2.65 -6.97
N ALA A 60 -15.39 2.12 -7.16
CA ALA A 60 -15.62 0.83 -7.80
C ALA A 60 -15.06 0.76 -9.22
N GLU A 61 -15.02 1.89 -9.94
CA GLU A 61 -14.50 1.96 -11.30
C GLU A 61 -12.98 2.19 -11.40
N HIS A 62 -12.36 2.79 -10.38
CA HIS A 62 -10.99 3.30 -10.50
C HIS A 62 -9.99 2.78 -9.45
N VAL A 63 -10.43 2.30 -8.29
CA VAL A 63 -9.52 1.95 -7.18
C VAL A 63 -9.98 0.67 -6.51
N ASP A 64 -9.15 -0.37 -6.57
CA ASP A 64 -9.65 -1.69 -6.25
C ASP A 64 -9.27 -2.19 -4.86
N VAL A 65 -8.04 -2.01 -4.35
CA VAL A 65 -7.66 -2.70 -3.11
C VAL A 65 -6.55 -2.01 -2.32
N ILE A 66 -6.89 -1.31 -1.24
CA ILE A 66 -5.95 -1.12 -0.12
C ILE A 66 -6.00 -2.37 0.75
N MET A 67 -4.93 -3.17 0.69
CA MET A 67 -4.74 -4.45 1.38
C MET A 67 -5.51 -5.64 0.79
N GLY A 68 -4.80 -6.55 0.11
CA GLY A 68 -5.11 -8.00 0.02
C GLY A 68 -6.56 -8.51 -0.01
N TRP A 69 -7.51 -7.87 -0.71
CA TRP A 69 -8.91 -8.31 -0.83
C TRP A 69 -9.48 -7.97 -2.20
N LEU A 70 -9.94 -8.97 -2.97
CA LEU A 70 -10.56 -8.78 -4.30
C LEU A 70 -12.10 -8.75 -4.28
N ASP A 71 -12.70 -8.72 -3.09
CA ASP A 71 -14.15 -8.75 -2.92
C ASP A 71 -14.77 -7.36 -3.19
N GLY A 72 -16.10 -7.31 -3.28
CA GLY A 72 -16.85 -6.09 -3.60
C GLY A 72 -17.26 -6.00 -5.08
N ASP A 73 -17.61 -4.78 -5.52
CA ASP A 73 -18.03 -4.43 -6.89
C ASP A 73 -16.94 -3.70 -7.69
N PHE A 74 -15.69 -3.79 -7.24
CA PHE A 74 -14.56 -3.16 -7.91
C PHE A 74 -14.22 -3.83 -9.25
N LYS A 75 -14.08 -3.01 -10.30
CA LYS A 75 -13.99 -3.47 -11.69
C LYS A 75 -12.55 -3.74 -12.17
N THR A 76 -11.55 -3.03 -11.65
CA THR A 76 -10.19 -3.04 -12.23
C THR A 76 -9.34 -4.25 -11.81
N LYS A 77 -9.72 -4.93 -10.73
CA LYS A 77 -9.02 -5.97 -9.96
C LYS A 77 -7.55 -5.67 -9.67
N ARG A 78 -7.19 -4.39 -9.59
CA ARG A 78 -5.82 -3.94 -9.34
C ARG A 78 -5.49 -4.03 -7.86
N MET A 79 -4.39 -4.68 -7.54
CA MET A 79 -4.02 -5.01 -6.18
C MET A 79 -2.72 -4.33 -5.76
N PHE A 80 -2.70 -3.92 -4.50
CA PHE A 80 -1.48 -3.74 -3.75
C PHE A 80 -1.62 -4.39 -2.38
N PHE A 81 -0.51 -4.89 -1.86
CA PHE A 81 -0.48 -5.50 -0.54
C PHE A 81 0.89 -5.30 0.10
N GLU A 82 0.93 -5.47 1.41
CA GLU A 82 2.14 -5.44 2.21
C GLU A 82 2.75 -6.83 2.32
N TYR A 83 4.06 -6.91 2.20
CA TYR A 83 4.83 -8.09 2.54
C TYR A 83 5.98 -7.72 3.48
N TYR A 84 6.06 -8.44 4.60
CA TYR A 84 7.11 -8.22 5.59
C TYR A 84 8.18 -9.30 5.43
N TRP A 85 9.34 -8.89 4.93
CA TRP A 85 10.52 -9.74 4.75
C TRP A 85 11.35 -9.79 6.04
N GLY A 86 12.07 -10.89 6.28
CA GLY A 86 12.93 -11.07 7.44
C GLY A 86 12.20 -11.38 8.75
N LEU A 87 10.92 -11.78 8.69
CA LEU A 87 10.14 -12.17 9.88
C LEU A 87 10.37 -13.63 10.27
N ASP A 88 10.48 -14.51 9.29
CA ASP A 88 10.57 -15.95 9.48
C ASP A 88 11.26 -16.55 8.26
N ALA A 89 12.35 -17.29 8.49
CA ALA A 89 13.15 -17.86 7.41
C ALA A 89 12.38 -18.88 6.56
N GLY A 90 11.37 -19.55 7.12
CA GLY A 90 10.50 -20.47 6.37
C GLY A 90 9.55 -19.75 5.43
N ARG A 91 9.09 -18.54 5.80
CA ARG A 91 8.26 -17.68 4.92
C ARG A 91 9.07 -17.10 3.77
N ASP A 92 10.34 -16.77 4.03
CA ASP A 92 11.24 -16.10 3.09
C ASP A 92 12.19 -17.07 2.36
N ASP A 93 11.87 -18.37 2.36
CA ASP A 93 12.61 -19.41 1.63
C ASP A 93 12.77 -19.01 0.15
N LEU A 94 13.97 -19.16 -0.42
CA LEU A 94 14.25 -18.77 -1.80
C LEU A 94 13.78 -19.79 -2.85
N ASP A 95 13.23 -20.92 -2.41
CA ASP A 95 12.47 -21.83 -3.26
C ASP A 95 11.09 -21.22 -3.58
N PRO A 96 10.80 -20.90 -4.86
CA PRO A 96 9.52 -20.32 -5.27
C PRO A 96 8.29 -21.13 -4.85
N GLN A 97 8.40 -22.45 -4.66
CA GLN A 97 7.28 -23.31 -4.26
C GLN A 97 6.91 -23.14 -2.78
N LYS A 98 7.89 -22.79 -1.95
CA LYS A 98 7.75 -22.68 -0.49
C LYS A 98 7.50 -21.23 -0.05
N ASN A 99 8.04 -20.28 -0.81
CA ASN A 99 8.02 -18.87 -0.46
C ASN A 99 6.59 -18.31 -0.31
N LEU A 100 6.34 -17.61 0.80
CA LEU A 100 5.02 -17.06 1.11
C LEU A 100 4.64 -15.90 0.18
N LEU A 101 5.59 -15.06 -0.24
CA LEU A 101 5.34 -13.98 -1.18
C LEU A 101 4.84 -14.53 -2.52
N ILE A 102 5.52 -15.55 -3.05
CA ILE A 102 5.11 -16.21 -4.31
C ILE A 102 3.75 -16.89 -4.16
N LYS A 103 3.50 -17.59 -3.04
CA LYS A 103 2.19 -18.18 -2.74
C LYS A 103 1.09 -17.13 -2.72
N THR A 104 1.34 -15.96 -2.12
CA THR A 104 0.40 -14.84 -2.04
C THR A 104 0.10 -14.27 -3.42
N ILE A 105 1.14 -13.98 -4.21
CA ILE A 105 1.02 -13.51 -5.60
C ILE A 105 0.15 -14.47 -6.41
N ARG A 106 0.49 -15.76 -6.42
CA ARG A 106 -0.25 -16.80 -7.14
C ARG A 106 -1.70 -16.87 -6.71
N GLY A 107 -1.98 -16.79 -5.40
CA GLY A 107 -3.33 -16.81 -4.85
C GLY A 107 -4.19 -15.66 -5.38
N TRP A 108 -3.61 -14.46 -5.52
CA TRP A 108 -4.31 -13.31 -6.08
C TRP A 108 -4.49 -13.38 -7.59
N GLU A 109 -3.44 -13.79 -8.31
CA GLU A 109 -3.49 -13.92 -9.76
C GLU A 109 -4.50 -14.99 -10.23
N ALA A 110 -4.67 -16.06 -9.45
CA ALA A 110 -5.67 -17.11 -9.69
C ALA A 110 -7.12 -16.59 -9.54
N LYS A 111 -7.34 -15.57 -8.71
CA LYS A 111 -8.64 -14.89 -8.54
C LYS A 111 -8.89 -13.77 -9.56
N GLY A 112 -7.98 -13.61 -10.53
CA GLY A 112 -8.03 -12.55 -11.53
C GLY A 112 -7.47 -11.20 -11.04
N GLY A 113 -6.79 -11.18 -9.89
CA GLY A 113 -6.09 -9.99 -9.43
C GLY A 113 -4.91 -9.64 -10.33
N LYS A 114 -4.71 -8.33 -10.53
CA LYS A 114 -3.54 -7.76 -11.19
C LYS A 114 -2.71 -7.02 -10.16
N ILE A 115 -1.52 -7.52 -9.86
CA ILE A 115 -0.66 -6.94 -8.82
C ILE A 115 0.07 -5.73 -9.42
N GLU A 116 -0.21 -4.54 -8.90
CA GLU A 116 0.42 -3.29 -9.33
C GLU A 116 1.67 -3.00 -8.50
N HIS A 117 1.57 -3.04 -7.17
CA HIS A 117 2.65 -2.69 -6.25
C HIS A 117 2.66 -3.64 -5.05
N ILE A 118 3.85 -3.96 -4.56
CA ILE A 118 4.07 -4.69 -3.31
C ILE A 118 4.79 -3.73 -2.37
N LEU A 119 4.11 -3.31 -1.29
CA LEU A 119 4.75 -2.54 -0.23
C LEU A 119 5.60 -3.52 0.58
N ILE A 120 6.89 -3.23 0.72
CA ILE A 120 7.84 -4.16 1.30
C ILE A 120 8.70 -3.52 2.37
N CYS A 121 8.87 -4.21 3.49
CA CYS A 121 9.72 -3.80 4.60
C CYS A 121 10.20 -4.99 5.44
N ARG A 122 11.18 -4.73 6.32
CA ARG A 122 11.53 -5.55 7.48
C ARG A 122 10.85 -5.00 8.71
N GLU A 123 9.58 -5.35 8.94
CA GLU A 123 8.73 -4.81 10.02
C GLU A 123 9.20 -5.21 11.45
N TYR A 124 10.45 -4.89 11.78
CA TYR A 124 11.25 -5.47 12.86
C TYR A 124 10.71 -5.14 14.24
N ASP A 125 10.48 -3.85 14.52
CA ASP A 125 9.98 -3.42 15.83
C ASP A 125 8.67 -4.15 16.19
N LEU A 126 7.73 -4.20 15.24
CA LEU A 126 6.46 -4.90 15.41
C LEU A 126 6.64 -6.42 15.52
N ALA A 127 7.57 -7.00 14.75
CA ALA A 127 7.87 -8.42 14.78
C ALA A 127 8.34 -8.87 16.16
N ILE A 128 9.31 -8.13 16.73
CA ILE A 128 9.82 -8.38 18.08
C ILE A 128 8.68 -8.24 19.11
N HIS A 129 7.87 -7.19 19.03
CA HIS A 129 6.71 -7.01 19.91
C HIS A 129 5.65 -8.12 19.77
N ARG A 130 5.51 -8.72 18.59
CA ARG A 130 4.60 -9.84 18.32
C ARG A 130 5.19 -11.21 18.64
N GLY A 131 6.39 -11.28 19.21
CA GLY A 131 7.01 -12.52 19.66
C GLY A 131 7.72 -13.31 18.56
N TYR A 132 8.28 -12.63 17.55
CA TYR A 132 9.17 -13.24 16.56
C TYR A 132 10.64 -12.96 16.95
N PRO A 133 11.27 -13.78 17.83
CA PRO A 133 12.58 -13.48 18.41
C PRO A 133 13.71 -13.48 17.38
N ASP A 134 13.53 -14.20 16.27
CA ASP A 134 14.54 -14.34 15.21
C ASP A 134 14.46 -13.23 14.15
N ALA A 135 13.49 -12.32 14.25
CA ALA A 135 13.36 -11.19 13.34
C ALA A 135 14.65 -10.37 13.35
N GLN A 136 15.07 -9.89 12.17
CA GLN A 136 16.33 -9.17 12.00
C GLN A 136 16.05 -7.74 11.52
N PRO A 137 16.65 -6.71 12.16
CA PRO A 137 16.47 -5.34 11.72
C PRO A 137 17.10 -5.12 10.34
N GLY A 138 16.61 -4.12 9.63
CA GLY A 138 17.26 -3.58 8.45
C GLY A 138 18.66 -3.00 8.72
N PRO A 139 19.40 -2.61 7.67
CA PRO A 139 20.78 -2.13 7.80
C PRO A 139 20.93 -0.74 8.44
N PHE A 140 19.81 -0.07 8.76
CA PHE A 140 19.77 1.29 9.25
C PHE A 140 19.21 1.34 10.65
N LYS A 141 19.94 1.97 11.57
CA LYS A 141 19.46 2.23 12.93
C LYS A 141 18.35 3.30 12.94
N GLU A 142 18.36 4.18 11.94
CA GLU A 142 17.38 5.25 11.76
C GLU A 142 16.02 4.72 11.32
N ASP A 143 16.01 3.60 10.59
CA ASP A 143 14.81 2.97 10.06
C ASP A 143 15.05 1.46 9.84
N THR A 144 14.65 0.66 10.84
CA THR A 144 14.84 -0.79 10.82
C THR A 144 13.98 -1.50 9.78
N ARG A 145 13.05 -0.80 9.11
CA ARG A 145 12.16 -1.34 8.07
C ARG A 145 12.80 -1.47 6.70
N ILE A 146 13.90 -0.78 6.48
CA ILE A 146 14.57 -0.81 5.19
C ILE A 146 15.17 -2.21 4.94
N LEU A 147 14.95 -2.76 3.74
CA LEU A 147 15.54 -4.03 3.34
C LEU A 147 17.05 -3.90 3.17
N PHE A 148 17.79 -4.99 3.32
CA PHE A 148 19.16 -5.05 2.81
C PHE A 148 19.14 -5.05 1.27
N GLY A 149 20.19 -4.51 0.65
CA GLY A 149 20.34 -4.59 -0.80
C GLY A 149 20.32 -6.02 -1.35
N LYS A 150 20.78 -7.00 -0.54
CA LYS A 150 20.72 -8.43 -0.87
C LYS A 150 19.30 -8.98 -0.82
N ASP A 151 18.48 -8.56 0.16
CA ASP A 151 17.07 -8.99 0.24
C ASP A 151 16.37 -8.64 -1.08
N VAL A 152 16.56 -7.40 -1.57
CA VAL A 152 15.97 -6.96 -2.84
C VAL A 152 16.47 -7.81 -4.01
N ASP A 153 17.77 -8.11 -4.10
CA ASP A 153 18.31 -8.97 -5.16
C ASP A 153 17.72 -10.39 -5.12
N ASP A 154 17.60 -10.96 -3.93
CA ASP A 154 17.05 -12.29 -3.70
C ASP A 154 15.56 -12.34 -4.10
N ILE A 155 14.76 -11.34 -3.72
CA ILE A 155 13.35 -11.24 -4.09
C ILE A 155 13.20 -11.09 -5.61
N ARG A 156 14.05 -10.28 -6.26
CA ARG A 156 14.03 -10.13 -7.72
C ARG A 156 14.39 -11.44 -8.42
N ALA A 157 15.37 -12.19 -7.90
CA ALA A 157 15.71 -13.51 -8.42
C ALA A 157 14.56 -14.51 -8.21
N LEU A 158 13.93 -14.47 -7.04
CA LEU A 158 12.78 -15.29 -6.69
C LEU A 158 11.61 -15.07 -7.67
N PHE A 159 11.28 -13.83 -8.04
CA PHE A 159 10.26 -13.54 -9.05
C PHE A 159 10.59 -14.16 -10.41
N ARG A 160 11.83 -13.96 -10.90
CA ARG A 160 12.27 -14.55 -12.18
C ARG A 160 12.19 -16.07 -12.15
N ASN A 161 12.61 -16.69 -11.06
CA ASN A 161 12.58 -18.14 -10.88
C ASN A 161 11.15 -18.66 -10.80
N ALA A 162 10.26 -17.98 -10.08
CA ALA A 162 8.85 -18.33 -9.98
C ALA A 162 8.15 -18.26 -11.34
N HIS A 163 8.40 -17.21 -12.12
CA HIS A 163 7.85 -17.07 -13.45
C HIS A 163 8.36 -18.14 -14.41
N LYS A 164 9.68 -18.39 -14.41
CA LYS A 164 10.28 -19.48 -15.20
C LYS A 164 9.67 -20.84 -14.87
N ALA A 165 9.28 -21.06 -13.62
CA ALA A 165 8.58 -22.26 -13.16
C ALA A 165 7.06 -22.26 -13.43
N GLY A 166 6.51 -21.21 -14.07
CA GLY A 166 5.09 -21.08 -14.36
C GLY A 166 4.21 -20.80 -13.14
N LEU A 167 4.79 -20.37 -12.01
CA LEU A 167 4.05 -20.13 -10.76
C LEU A 167 3.37 -18.77 -10.70
N THR A 168 3.86 -17.82 -11.48
CA THR A 168 3.46 -16.41 -11.45
C THR A 168 3.42 -15.86 -12.86
N LYS A 169 2.50 -14.92 -13.13
CA LYS A 169 2.30 -14.37 -14.48
C LYS A 169 3.44 -13.48 -14.97
N HIS A 170 4.20 -12.87 -14.07
CA HIS A 170 5.25 -11.92 -14.39
C HIS A 170 6.58 -12.35 -13.76
N ASP A 171 7.69 -12.12 -14.48
CA ASP A 171 9.05 -12.36 -14.00
C ASP A 171 9.55 -11.29 -13.03
N ASN A 172 8.78 -10.22 -12.86
CA ASN A 172 9.06 -9.15 -11.93
C ASN A 172 7.77 -8.43 -11.50
N TYR A 173 7.75 -7.94 -10.26
CA TYR A 173 6.67 -7.15 -9.68
C TYR A 173 7.25 -5.87 -9.08
N LYS A 174 6.48 -4.78 -9.08
CA LYS A 174 6.98 -3.52 -8.53
C LYS A 174 7.11 -3.58 -7.01
N LEU A 175 8.31 -3.32 -6.50
CA LEU A 175 8.62 -3.28 -5.07
C LEU A 175 8.66 -1.84 -4.60
N ILE A 176 7.81 -1.49 -3.63
CA ILE A 176 7.76 -0.16 -3.02
C ILE A 176 8.31 -0.30 -1.60
N GLN A 177 9.53 0.21 -1.37
CA GLN A 177 10.15 0.13 -0.05
C GLN A 177 9.38 1.05 0.91
N MET A 178 8.84 0.46 1.97
CA MET A 178 8.20 1.23 3.03
C MET A 178 9.26 1.78 3.99
N VAL A 179 9.15 3.06 4.33
CA VAL A 179 10.04 3.77 5.24
C VAL A 179 9.21 4.44 6.31
N GLN A 180 9.79 4.55 7.50
CA GLN A 180 9.22 5.26 8.65
C GLN A 180 10.01 6.54 8.96
N HIS A 181 11.31 6.59 8.65
CA HIS A 181 12.07 7.82 8.86
C HIS A 181 11.82 8.79 7.70
N PRO A 182 11.38 10.04 7.93
CA PRO A 182 10.90 10.91 6.85
C PRO A 182 11.98 11.40 5.87
N THR A 183 13.21 11.63 6.33
CA THR A 183 14.21 12.37 5.51
C THR A 183 15.48 11.61 5.19
N PHE A 184 15.96 10.78 6.11
CA PHE A 184 17.25 10.11 6.02
C PHE A 184 17.47 9.34 4.70
N PHE A 185 16.46 8.60 4.24
CA PHE A 185 16.55 7.79 3.03
C PHE A 185 16.74 8.62 1.75
N ALA A 186 16.39 9.92 1.76
CA ALA A 186 16.47 10.74 0.55
C ALA A 186 17.92 11.08 0.16
N ASP A 187 18.80 11.27 1.14
CA ASP A 187 20.15 11.81 0.93
C ASP A 187 21.27 10.84 1.36
N ASP A 188 20.97 9.78 2.13
CA ASP A 188 22.00 8.87 2.65
C ASP A 188 22.58 7.96 1.55
N GLN A 189 23.89 8.10 1.32
CA GLN A 189 24.63 7.38 0.28
C GLN A 189 24.62 5.86 0.46
N ARG A 190 24.38 5.35 1.68
CA ARG A 190 24.25 3.92 1.95
C ARG A 190 22.88 3.40 1.50
N PHE A 191 21.85 4.24 1.47
CA PHE A 191 20.50 3.86 1.00
C PHE A 191 20.33 3.98 -0.51
N LEU A 192 20.99 4.96 -1.16
CA LEU A 192 20.84 5.18 -2.60
C LEU A 192 21.05 3.91 -3.47
N PRO A 193 21.99 2.99 -3.16
CA PRO A 193 22.10 1.72 -3.88
C PRO A 193 20.87 0.82 -3.77
N ILE A 194 20.16 0.86 -2.64
CA ILE A 194 18.92 0.11 -2.39
C ILE A 194 17.76 0.80 -3.11
N LEU A 195 17.67 2.13 -3.04
CA LEU A 195 16.69 2.94 -3.75
C LEU A 195 16.67 2.62 -5.26
N ARG A 196 17.83 2.42 -5.87
CA ARG A 196 17.96 2.07 -7.30
C ARG A 196 17.43 0.68 -7.66
N LYS A 197 17.21 -0.20 -6.68
CA LYS A 197 16.74 -1.57 -6.89
C LYS A 197 15.23 -1.73 -6.65
N VAL A 198 14.60 -0.74 -6.02
CA VAL A 198 13.15 -0.68 -5.78
C VAL A 198 12.49 0.30 -6.74
N ASP A 199 11.18 0.18 -6.90
CA ASP A 199 10.40 0.97 -7.86
C ASP A 199 9.79 2.24 -7.24
N GLY A 200 9.88 2.38 -5.91
CA GLY A 200 9.39 3.56 -5.20
C GLY A 200 9.56 3.47 -3.70
N ILE A 201 9.15 4.54 -3.03
CA ILE A 201 9.17 4.69 -1.58
C ILE A 201 7.75 4.98 -1.09
N ALA A 202 7.33 4.30 -0.03
CA ALA A 202 6.11 4.59 0.71
C ALA A 202 6.49 5.07 2.12
N TYR A 203 6.22 6.33 2.43
CA TYR A 203 6.42 6.87 3.77
C TYR A 203 5.21 6.55 4.65
N GLU A 204 5.41 5.73 5.68
CA GLU A 204 4.36 5.35 6.62
C GLU A 204 4.19 6.41 7.72
N CYS A 205 3.40 7.44 7.42
CA CYS A 205 3.20 8.58 8.32
C CYS A 205 2.18 8.36 9.45
N HIS A 206 1.39 7.27 9.40
CA HIS A 206 0.25 7.07 10.29
C HIS A 206 0.61 6.61 11.71
N GLN A 207 1.89 6.51 12.04
CA GLN A 207 2.32 6.21 13.40
C GLN A 207 2.11 7.43 14.30
N PHE A 208 0.90 7.54 14.84
CA PHE A 208 0.43 8.65 15.69
C PHE A 208 1.34 8.95 16.88
N ASN A 209 2.16 8.01 17.33
CA ASN A 209 3.04 8.17 18.49
C ASN A 209 4.45 8.60 18.09
N ARG A 210 4.78 8.52 16.80
CA ARG A 210 6.10 8.87 16.25
C ARG A 210 6.04 10.13 15.41
N HIS A 211 4.97 10.36 14.66
CA HIS A 211 4.85 11.49 13.73
C HIS A 211 3.83 12.55 14.17
N TRP A 212 3.08 12.29 15.24
CA TRP A 212 2.07 13.19 15.80
C TRP A 212 2.21 13.27 17.34
N PRO A 213 1.81 14.38 17.99
CA PRO A 213 1.51 15.69 17.40
C PRO A 213 2.77 16.29 16.75
N LEU A 214 2.60 17.15 15.74
CA LEU A 214 3.71 17.66 14.91
C LEU A 214 4.77 18.43 15.72
N GLU A 215 4.37 18.98 16.86
CA GLU A 215 5.21 19.74 17.78
C GLU A 215 6.24 18.85 18.50
N THR A 216 5.95 17.56 18.70
CA THR A 216 6.80 16.63 19.46
C THR A 216 7.13 15.34 18.72
N GLY A 217 6.49 15.07 17.59
CA GLY A 217 6.77 13.95 16.70
C GLY A 217 8.04 14.16 15.87
N TRP A 218 8.57 13.06 15.31
CA TRP A 218 9.71 13.03 14.38
C TRP A 218 9.47 13.83 13.11
N SER A 219 8.21 14.14 12.79
CA SER A 219 7.83 14.81 11.55
C SER A 219 7.64 16.30 11.76
N ALA A 220 8.65 17.09 11.39
CA ALA A 220 8.45 18.48 11.01
C ALA A 220 7.98 18.51 9.54
N PRO A 221 6.69 18.82 9.26
CA PRO A 221 6.07 18.62 7.95
C PRO A 221 6.75 19.41 6.82
N GLU A 222 7.48 20.47 7.15
CA GLU A 222 8.28 21.28 6.22
C GLU A 222 9.34 20.48 5.45
N LYS A 223 9.79 19.34 5.99
CA LYS A 223 10.93 18.58 5.47
C LYS A 223 10.58 17.17 4.98
N VAL A 224 9.30 16.79 4.91
CA VAL A 224 8.93 15.37 4.73
C VAL A 224 9.53 14.74 3.46
N VAL A 225 9.74 15.49 2.37
CA VAL A 225 10.67 15.08 1.29
C VAL A 225 11.15 16.34 0.55
N ARG A 226 12.46 16.62 0.50
CA ARG A 226 12.99 17.65 -0.42
C ARG A 226 12.79 17.20 -1.87
N GLY A 227 12.00 17.95 -2.64
CA GLY A 227 11.79 17.69 -4.07
C GLY A 227 10.55 16.85 -4.43
N ALA A 228 9.73 16.42 -3.46
CA ALA A 228 8.44 15.80 -3.78
C ALA A 228 7.51 16.82 -4.46
N LYS A 229 6.99 16.46 -5.63
CA LYS A 229 5.89 17.18 -6.27
C LYS A 229 4.60 16.53 -5.84
N TRP A 230 3.86 17.21 -4.97
CA TRP A 230 2.47 16.84 -4.67
C TRP A 230 1.62 17.30 -5.86
N THR A 231 1.01 16.35 -6.56
CA THR A 231 0.03 16.61 -7.63
C THR A 231 -1.35 16.33 -7.13
#